data_AF-A0A117NNH3-F1
#
_entry.id   AF-A0A117NNH3-F1
#
_cell.length_a   1.000
_cell.length_b   1.000
_cell.length_c   1.000
_cell.angle_alpha   90.00
_cell.angle_beta   90.00
_cell.angle_gamma   90.00
#
_symmetry.space_group_name_H-M   'P 1'
#
loop_
_entity.id
_entity.type
_entity.pdbx_description
1 polymer ?
#
loop_
_entity_poly.entity_id
_entity_poly.type
_entity_poly.pdbx_seq_one_letter_code
_entity_poly.pdbx_strand_id
1 'polypeptide(L)'
;MSRHNSVDLDSPDRPFDNIINFRDVGRAVNQFCRKEILKEGVFFRSARLDDASERDIRRLTEELQIHTVIDLRSQTEHQMGTRKRRGENANSDEKSTSPTDPIPTNPDEHLLQIPGSKRALISLTGKGFERALLSKLDWFTYL
;
A
#
# COMPACT_ATOMS: atom_id res chain seq x y z
N MET A 1 24.40 -23.09 12.06
CA MET A 1 23.63 -23.85 11.07
C MET A 1 22.90 -22.86 10.16
N SER A 2 23.47 -22.54 9.00
CA SER A 2 22.85 -21.63 8.04
C SER A 2 21.67 -22.30 7.35
N ARG A 3 20.45 -21.82 7.58
CA ARG A 3 19.28 -22.22 6.81
C ARG A 3 19.38 -21.60 5.42
N HIS A 4 19.86 -22.37 4.44
CA HIS A 4 19.57 -22.10 3.04
C HIS A 4 18.07 -22.36 2.83
N ASN A 5 17.24 -21.35 3.03
CA ASN A 5 15.88 -21.36 2.48
C ASN A 5 16.03 -21.08 0.99
N SER A 6 16.06 -22.12 0.16
CA SER A 6 15.83 -21.96 -1.27
C SER A 6 14.40 -21.48 -1.44
N VAL A 7 14.20 -20.17 -1.52
CA VAL A 7 12.92 -19.60 -1.91
C VAL A 7 12.70 -20.04 -3.34
N ASP A 8 11.71 -20.90 -3.54
CA ASP A 8 11.27 -21.29 -4.88
C ASP A 8 10.76 -20.02 -5.57
N LEU A 9 11.58 -19.54 -6.51
CA LEU A 9 11.30 -18.30 -7.23
C LEU A 9 10.12 -18.47 -8.17
N ASP A 10 9.75 -19.68 -8.55
CA ASP A 10 8.63 -19.89 -9.49
C ASP A 10 7.30 -20.18 -8.77
N SER A 11 7.32 -20.24 -7.42
CA SER A 11 6.10 -20.45 -6.65
C SER A 11 5.19 -19.22 -6.69
N PRO A 12 3.89 -19.38 -7.02
CA PRO A 12 2.93 -18.28 -6.99
C PRO A 12 2.77 -17.69 -5.57
N ASP A 13 3.10 -18.48 -4.54
CA ASP A 13 3.02 -18.12 -3.13
C ASP A 13 4.33 -17.62 -2.54
N ARG A 14 5.37 -17.38 -3.36
CA ARG A 14 6.61 -16.78 -2.87
C ARG A 14 6.31 -15.46 -2.15
N PRO A 15 6.99 -15.12 -1.04
CA PRO A 15 6.79 -13.84 -0.38
C PRO A 15 7.30 -12.69 -1.26
N PHE A 16 6.76 -11.48 -1.06
CA PHE A 16 7.39 -10.26 -1.55
C PHE A 16 8.57 -9.89 -0.66
N ASP A 17 9.56 -9.20 -1.22
CA ASP A 17 10.74 -8.77 -0.47
C ASP A 17 10.37 -7.69 0.54
N ASN A 18 9.73 -6.60 0.06
CA ASN A 18 9.43 -5.42 0.89
C ASN A 18 7.92 -5.12 1.01
N ILE A 19 7.07 -5.78 0.22
CA ILE A 19 5.62 -5.57 0.28
C ILE A 19 5.00 -6.49 1.34
N ILE A 20 4.65 -5.90 2.48
CA ILE A 20 4.01 -6.65 3.58
C ILE A 20 2.50 -6.79 3.38
N ASN A 21 1.92 -7.80 4.05
CA ASN A 21 0.48 -8.08 4.09
C ASN A 21 -0.18 -8.28 2.70
N PHE A 22 0.61 -8.62 1.67
CA PHE A 22 0.12 -8.92 0.33
C PHE A 22 -0.69 -10.21 0.32
N ARG A 23 -1.91 -10.18 -0.22
CA ARG A 23 -2.74 -11.38 -0.41
C ARG A 23 -3.79 -11.20 -1.50
N ASP A 24 -4.12 -12.31 -2.14
CA ASP A 24 -5.31 -12.45 -2.98
C ASP A 24 -6.57 -12.51 -2.11
N VAL A 25 -7.50 -11.58 -2.35
CA VAL A 25 -8.75 -11.47 -1.62
C VAL A 25 -9.71 -12.58 -2.00
N GLY A 26 -9.77 -12.95 -3.29
CA GLY A 26 -10.62 -14.04 -3.75
C GLY A 26 -10.26 -15.34 -3.05
N ARG A 27 -8.96 -15.65 -3.02
CA ARG A 27 -8.44 -16.82 -2.33
C ARG A 27 -8.72 -16.81 -0.83
N ALA A 28 -8.45 -15.69 -0.16
CA ALA A 28 -8.70 -15.58 1.28
C ALA A 28 -10.18 -15.77 1.63
N VAL A 29 -11.09 -15.18 0.85
CA VAL A 29 -12.55 -15.31 1.06
C VAL A 29 -13.01 -16.72 0.75
N ASN A 30 -12.55 -17.32 -0.35
CA ASN A 30 -12.93 -18.68 -0.73
C ASN A 30 -12.50 -19.70 0.32
N GLN A 31 -11.28 -19.56 0.85
CA GLN A 31 -10.77 -20.40 1.94
C GLN A 31 -11.59 -20.22 3.22
N PHE A 32 -11.91 -18.97 3.59
CA PHE A 32 -12.72 -18.68 4.77
C PHE A 32 -14.13 -19.27 4.66
N CYS A 33 -14.78 -19.10 3.51
CA CYS A 33 -16.13 -19.59 3.25
C CYS A 33 -16.21 -21.07 2.87
N ARG A 34 -15.05 -21.73 2.63
CA ARG A 34 -14.92 -23.09 2.08
C ARG A 34 -15.74 -23.29 0.80
N LYS A 35 -15.83 -22.25 -0.02
CA LYS A 35 -16.62 -22.21 -1.25
C LYS A 35 -16.02 -21.21 -2.21
N GLU A 36 -16.02 -21.54 -3.49
CA GLU A 36 -15.63 -20.63 -4.57
C GLU A 36 -16.73 -19.58 -4.80
N ILE A 37 -16.62 -18.44 -4.11
CA ILE A 37 -17.55 -17.32 -4.19
C ILE A 37 -16.95 -16.20 -5.04
N LEU A 38 -15.64 -15.99 -4.93
CA LEU A 38 -14.91 -14.95 -5.64
C LEU A 38 -13.90 -15.57 -6.60
N LYS A 39 -13.69 -14.93 -7.74
CA LYS A 39 -12.64 -15.30 -8.68
C LYS A 39 -11.26 -14.91 -8.10
N GLU A 40 -10.37 -15.88 -7.97
CA GLU A 40 -8.98 -15.68 -7.56
C GLU A 40 -8.17 -14.98 -8.67
N GLY A 41 -7.07 -14.33 -8.31
CA GLY A 41 -6.18 -13.62 -9.21
C GLY A 41 -6.68 -12.26 -9.70
N VAL A 42 -7.80 -11.75 -9.17
CA VAL A 42 -8.44 -10.51 -9.66
C VAL A 42 -8.20 -9.33 -8.72
N PHE A 43 -8.39 -9.53 -7.42
CA PHE A 43 -8.34 -8.46 -6.44
C PHE A 43 -7.37 -8.79 -5.33
N PHE A 44 -6.38 -7.91 -5.16
CA PHE A 44 -5.31 -8.07 -4.18
C PHE A 44 -5.36 -6.93 -3.18
N ARG A 45 -4.82 -7.19 -1.99
CA ARG A 45 -4.56 -6.14 -1.00
C ARG A 45 -3.17 -6.28 -0.43
N SER A 46 -2.55 -5.15 -0.10
CA SER A 46 -1.23 -5.08 0.52
C SER A 46 -1.17 -3.90 1.49
N ALA A 47 -0.04 -3.75 2.17
CA ALA A 47 0.36 -2.47 2.73
C ALA A 47 0.94 -1.55 1.63
N ARG A 48 1.66 -0.51 2.06
CA ARG A 48 2.31 0.47 1.19
C ARG A 48 3.24 -0.22 0.18
N LEU A 49 3.29 0.35 -1.02
CA LEU A 49 4.15 -0.12 -2.11
C LEU A 49 5.42 0.73 -2.29
N ASP A 50 5.64 1.72 -1.41
CA ASP A 50 6.66 2.76 -1.61
C ASP A 50 8.10 2.23 -1.55
N ASP A 51 8.29 1.07 -0.91
CA ASP A 51 9.58 0.42 -0.69
C ASP A 51 9.72 -0.87 -1.51
N ALA A 52 8.83 -1.13 -2.47
CA ALA A 52 8.85 -2.33 -3.30
C ALA A 52 10.21 -2.48 -4.03
N SER A 53 10.80 -3.69 -3.96
CA SER A 53 12.04 -4.00 -4.68
C SER A 53 11.80 -4.06 -6.20
N GLU A 54 12.86 -4.05 -7.02
CA GLU A 54 12.70 -4.28 -8.46
C GLU A 54 12.07 -5.64 -8.76
N ARG A 55 12.38 -6.66 -7.95
CA ARG A 55 11.78 -7.99 -8.06
C ARG A 55 10.29 -7.95 -7.73
N ASP A 56 9.92 -7.21 -6.68
CA ASP A 56 8.51 -7.00 -6.32
C ASP A 56 7.74 -6.32 -7.46
N ILE A 57 8.34 -5.31 -8.11
CA ILE A 57 7.72 -4.61 -9.26
C ILE A 57 7.56 -5.55 -10.46
N ARG A 58 8.57 -6.34 -10.81
CA ARG A 58 8.48 -7.34 -11.88
C ARG A 58 7.36 -8.34 -11.60
N ARG A 59 7.27 -8.82 -10.36
CA ARG A 59 6.17 -9.70 -9.95
C ARG A 59 4.80 -9.06 -10.12
N LEU A 60 4.62 -7.83 -9.66
CA LEU A 60 3.35 -7.12 -9.81
C LEU A 60 2.98 -6.91 -11.28
N THR A 61 3.97 -6.67 -12.14
CA THR A 61 3.76 -6.31 -13.55
C THR A 61 3.63 -7.53 -14.46
N GLU A 62 4.56 -8.46 -14.37
CA GLU A 62 4.73 -9.57 -15.32
C GLU A 62 3.96 -10.81 -14.87
N GLU A 63 4.03 -11.14 -13.58
CA GLU A 63 3.43 -12.37 -13.04
C GLU A 63 1.97 -12.17 -12.65
N LEU A 64 1.68 -11.11 -11.89
CA LEU A 64 0.33 -10.81 -11.40
C LEU A 64 -0.46 -9.88 -12.31
N GLN A 65 0.20 -9.26 -13.29
CA GLN A 65 -0.43 -8.39 -14.30
C GLN A 65 -1.34 -7.31 -13.69
N ILE A 66 -0.84 -6.64 -12.65
CA ILE A 66 -1.59 -5.59 -11.96
C ILE A 66 -1.69 -4.35 -12.86
N HIS A 67 -2.88 -4.16 -13.42
CA HIS A 67 -3.18 -3.00 -14.27
C HIS A 67 -3.63 -1.76 -13.50
N THR A 68 -4.06 -1.91 -12.24
CA THR A 68 -4.59 -0.79 -11.47
C THR A 68 -4.21 -0.90 -10.00
N VAL A 69 -3.64 0.18 -9.47
CA VAL A 69 -3.35 0.35 -8.04
C VAL A 69 -4.27 1.41 -7.48
N ILE A 70 -5.08 1.05 -6.49
CA ILE A 70 -5.92 1.99 -5.77
C ILE A 70 -5.21 2.30 -4.45
N ASP A 71 -4.73 3.53 -4.31
CA ASP A 71 -4.12 4.01 -3.08
C ASP A 71 -5.19 4.72 -2.24
N LEU A 72 -5.42 4.21 -1.02
CA LEU A 72 -6.47 4.70 -0.14
C LEU A 72 -5.97 5.70 0.90
N ARG A 73 -4.68 6.04 0.85
CA ARG A 73 -4.05 6.96 1.80
C ARG A 73 -4.58 8.37 1.63
N SER A 74 -4.64 9.07 2.74
CA SER A 74 -4.92 10.50 2.78
C SER A 74 -3.76 11.32 2.20
N GLN A 75 -4.05 12.55 1.81
CA GLN A 75 -3.03 13.48 1.32
C GLN A 75 -1.94 13.76 2.38
N THR A 76 -2.30 13.78 3.67
CA THR A 76 -1.35 13.96 4.77
C THR A 76 -0.39 12.78 4.88
N GLU A 77 -0.88 11.54 4.72
CA GLU A 77 -0.02 10.36 4.67
C GLU A 77 0.95 10.39 3.49
N HIS A 78 0.51 10.87 2.33
CA HIS A 78 1.38 11.06 1.16
C HIS A 78 2.47 12.12 1.42
N GLN A 79 2.11 13.27 2.02
CA GLN A 79 3.08 14.29 2.42
C GLN A 79 4.12 13.75 3.41
N MET A 80 3.69 12.99 4.42
CA MET A 80 4.59 12.34 5.37
C MET A 80 5.51 11.32 4.69
N GLY A 81 4.99 10.55 3.73
CA GLY A 81 5.77 9.61 2.92
C GLY A 81 6.87 10.31 2.11
N THR A 82 6.51 11.37 1.40
CA THR A 82 7.46 12.18 0.63
C THR A 82 8.52 12.81 1.51
N ARG A 83 8.13 13.35 2.68
CA ARG A 83 9.08 13.92 3.63
C ARG A 83 10.04 12.87 4.20
N LYS A 84 9.57 11.66 4.51
CA LYS A 84 10.43 10.54 4.94
C LYS A 84 11.46 10.19 3.86
N ARG A 85 11.01 10.01 2.61
CA ARG A 85 11.89 9.73 1.45
C ARG A 85 12.93 10.82 1.22
N ARG A 86 12.53 12.09 1.28
CA ARG A 86 13.46 13.22 1.16
C ARG A 86 14.48 13.24 2.30
N GLY A 87 14.06 12.96 3.54
CA GLY A 87 14.96 12.86 4.68
C GLY A 87 15.95 11.69 4.56
N GLU A 88 15.53 10.54 4.04
CA GLU A 88 16.41 9.39 3.76
C GLU A 88 17.44 9.73 2.67
N ASN A 89 17.01 10.39 1.59
CA ASN A 89 17.91 10.84 0.53
C ASN A 89 18.86 11.96 0.98
N ALA A 90 18.40 12.86 1.85
CA ALA A 90 19.22 13.94 2.41
C ALA A 90 20.23 13.43 3.44
N ASN A 91 20.00 12.28 4.09
CA ASN A 91 20.94 11.70 5.06
C ASN A 91 22.23 11.14 4.45
N SER A 92 22.50 11.34 3.16
CA SER A 92 23.88 11.29 2.63
C SER A 92 24.70 12.54 2.95
N ASP A 93 24.08 13.66 3.36
CA ASP A 93 24.70 14.84 3.99
C ASP A 93 23.63 15.60 4.82
N GLU A 94 23.67 15.39 6.16
CA GLU A 94 22.93 16.11 7.22
C GLU A 94 21.43 15.80 7.47
N LYS A 95 21.20 15.12 8.62
CA LYS A 95 19.88 14.91 9.25
C LYS A 95 19.23 16.22 9.69
N SER A 96 18.21 16.67 8.95
CA SER A 96 17.26 17.67 9.43
C SER A 96 15.85 17.08 9.49
N THR A 97 15.46 16.61 10.67
CA THR A 97 14.07 16.22 10.99
C THR A 97 13.41 17.41 11.69
N SER A 98 13.09 18.48 10.95
CA SER A 98 12.47 19.68 11.53
C SER A 98 11.07 19.91 10.97
N PRO A 99 10.00 20.08 11.79
CA PRO A 99 8.63 20.25 11.32
C PRO A 99 8.39 21.54 10.49
N THR A 100 9.45 22.29 10.19
CA THR A 100 9.46 23.56 9.46
C THR A 100 9.80 23.39 7.98
N ASP A 101 10.03 22.17 7.49
CA ASP A 101 10.33 21.93 6.07
C ASP A 101 9.15 22.40 5.19
N PRO A 102 9.43 23.08 4.06
CA PRO A 102 8.38 23.55 3.16
C PRO A 102 7.54 22.36 2.66
N ILE A 103 6.22 22.56 2.58
CA ILE A 103 5.26 21.58 2.05
C ILE A 103 5.80 21.03 0.73
N PRO A 104 5.88 19.70 0.54
CA PRO A 104 6.39 19.13 -0.70
C PRO A 104 5.57 19.65 -1.88
N THR A 105 6.24 20.22 -2.89
CA THR A 105 5.59 20.72 -4.12
C THR A 105 4.78 19.62 -4.83
N ASN A 106 5.20 18.35 -4.68
CA ASN A 106 4.44 17.19 -5.11
C ASN A 106 4.31 16.20 -3.93
N PRO A 107 3.10 15.99 -3.36
CA PRO A 107 2.90 15.06 -2.26
C PRO A 107 3.08 13.59 -2.68
N ASP A 108 3.08 13.29 -3.99
CA ASP A 108 3.05 11.94 -4.54
C ASP A 108 4.44 11.45 -5.00
N GLU A 109 5.51 12.20 -4.73
CA GLU A 109 6.87 11.90 -5.17
C GLU A 109 7.40 10.54 -4.65
N HIS A 110 6.98 10.13 -3.45
CA HIS A 110 7.36 8.84 -2.88
C HIS A 110 6.71 7.62 -3.56
N LEU A 111 5.73 7.82 -4.45
CA LEU A 111 5.00 6.72 -5.07
C LEU A 111 5.83 6.05 -6.16
N LEU A 112 6.11 4.77 -5.97
CA LEU A 112 6.72 3.94 -7.01
C LEU A 112 5.75 3.72 -8.18
N GLN A 113 6.22 3.94 -9.40
CA GLN A 113 5.44 3.62 -10.59
C GLN A 113 5.61 2.14 -10.94
N ILE A 114 4.49 1.43 -11.06
CA ILE A 114 4.48 0.08 -11.62
C ILE A 114 4.20 0.22 -13.12
N PRO A 115 5.13 -0.21 -14.00
CA PRO A 115 4.97 -0.06 -15.45
C PRO A 115 3.66 -0.64 -15.96
N GLY A 116 2.97 0.08 -16.86
CA GLY A 116 1.72 -0.40 -17.45
C GLY A 116 0.49 -0.40 -16.52
N SER A 117 0.65 0.03 -15.26
CA SER A 117 -0.46 0.17 -14.31
C SER A 117 -0.95 1.62 -14.19
N LYS A 118 -2.24 1.80 -13.93
CA LYS A 118 -2.85 3.09 -13.58
C LYS A 118 -2.94 3.20 -12.06
N ARG A 119 -2.59 4.35 -11.50
CA ARG A 119 -2.76 4.63 -10.07
C ARG A 119 -3.96 5.55 -9.84
N ALA A 120 -4.86 5.15 -8.96
CA ALA A 120 -6.00 5.96 -8.51
C ALA A 120 -5.82 6.30 -7.03
N LEU A 121 -5.77 7.60 -6.71
CA LEU A 121 -5.70 8.09 -5.33
C LEU A 121 -7.12 8.37 -4.84
N ILE A 122 -7.61 7.57 -3.89
CA ILE A 122 -8.98 7.67 -3.38
C ILE A 122 -8.93 7.77 -1.85
N SER A 123 -9.08 8.97 -1.32
CA SER A 123 -9.18 9.16 0.13
C SER A 123 -10.57 8.75 0.64
N LEU A 124 -10.59 7.78 1.56
CA LEU A 124 -11.82 7.38 2.27
C LEU A 124 -12.17 8.38 3.40
N THR A 125 -11.20 9.15 3.89
CA THR A 125 -11.33 10.08 5.02
C THR A 125 -11.79 11.46 4.58
N GLY A 126 -12.86 11.51 3.78
CA GLY A 126 -13.47 12.76 3.31
C GLY A 126 -14.64 13.24 4.15
N LYS A 127 -15.16 14.42 3.83
CA LYS A 127 -16.36 15.03 4.48
C LYS A 127 -17.57 14.09 4.53
N GLY A 128 -17.71 13.20 3.54
CA GLY A 128 -18.78 12.19 3.52
C GLY A 128 -18.65 11.17 4.64
N PHE A 129 -17.43 10.65 4.87
CA PHE A 129 -17.13 9.74 5.97
C PHE A 129 -17.29 10.44 7.32
N GLU A 130 -16.80 11.69 7.45
CA GLU A 130 -16.97 12.48 8.67
C GLU A 130 -18.46 12.67 9.02
N ARG A 131 -19.28 13.03 8.03
CA ARG A 131 -20.74 13.15 8.23
C ARG A 131 -21.38 11.82 8.59
N ALA A 132 -20.97 10.73 7.95
CA ALA A 132 -21.46 9.39 8.29
C ALA A 132 -21.05 9.01 9.73
N LEU A 133 -19.83 9.29 10.16
CA LEU A 133 -19.37 9.03 11.52
C LEU A 133 -20.14 9.86 12.55
N LEU A 134 -20.34 11.16 12.28
CA LEU A 134 -21.17 12.03 13.10
C LEU A 134 -22.61 11.52 13.19
N SER A 135 -23.17 10.98 12.11
CA SER A 135 -24.53 10.41 12.11
C SER A 135 -24.66 9.12 12.93
N LYS A 136 -23.54 8.48 13.30
CA LYS A 136 -23.51 7.29 14.17
C LYS A 136 -23.27 7.63 15.64
N LEU A 137 -22.96 8.88 15.97
CA LEU A 137 -22.85 9.32 17.35
C LEU A 137 -24.26 9.52 17.90
N ASP A 138 -24.74 8.50 18.63
CA ASP A 138 -26.03 8.57 19.31
C ASP A 138 -25.86 9.38 20.60
N TRP A 139 -26.52 10.54 20.68
CA TRP A 139 -26.39 11.48 21.81
C TRP A 139 -26.82 10.87 23.16
N PHE A 140 -27.60 9.80 23.15
CA PHE A 140 -28.01 9.07 24.35
C PHE A 140 -26.91 8.20 24.97
N THR A 141 -25.76 8.03 24.32
CA THR A 141 -24.62 7.29 24.91
C THR A 141 -23.82 8.14 25.90
N TYR A 142 -24.10 9.45 25.97
CA TYR A 142 -23.36 10.43 26.79
C TYR A 142 -24.14 10.93 28.02
N LEU A 143 -25.37 10.44 28.25
CA LEU A 143 -26.29 10.84 29.32
C LEU A 143 -26.57 9.66 30.25
#